data_AF-A0A1N7E6C8-F1
#
_entry.id   AF-A0A1N7E6C8-F1
#
_cell.length_a   1.000
_cell.length_b   1.000
_cell.length_c   1.000
_cell.angle_alpha   90.00
_cell.angle_beta   90.00
_cell.angle_gamma   90.00
#
_symmetry.space_group_name_H-M   'P 1'
#
loop_
_entity.id
_entity.type
_entity.pdbx_description
1 polymer ?
#
loop_
_entity_poly.entity_id
_entity_poly.type
_entity_poly.pdbx_seq_one_letter_code
_entity_poly.pdbx_strand_id
1 'polypeptide(L)'
;MSGFGDLEQRDLTDHWPDEEADFTPWLAENVDHLEDVLGLNLEVVDTERWVGKYRLDLLARDEDTDREVVVENQLRSSDHAHLGKSIAYASGVEGDVVVWVAESFDDEHVDAVQWLNDNTREGVDFFAIRLEVWQIGDSPPAVKLNPIEEPSAWKDSLKQSDELTETQALRLEFWTTVRNEIQAQQTPLSARKPSKSSWYGQPVGTQDVKMRFWLHVRDDWIDTRIVVKDDAIYDSLEAERETIDDELGQAAEWLPPDEERKDGIVMVKRDADLGDDERWVEYVDWFLEMGERFRDVFASRVS
;
A
#
# COMPACT_ATOMS: atom_id res chain seq x y z
N MET A 1 23.49 23.76 21.40
CA MET A 1 23.04 22.46 20.86
C MET A 1 21.52 22.55 20.87
N SER A 2 20.86 22.40 19.71
CA SER A 2 19.40 22.34 19.71
C SER A 2 18.97 21.07 20.43
N GLY A 3 17.97 21.15 21.31
CA GLY A 3 17.39 19.97 21.94
C GLY A 3 16.65 19.12 20.92
N PHE A 4 16.51 17.83 21.21
CA PHE A 4 15.49 17.01 20.57
C PHE A 4 14.11 17.49 21.04
N GLY A 5 13.10 17.42 20.16
CA GLY A 5 11.71 17.59 20.55
C GLY A 5 11.16 16.32 21.17
N ASP A 6 10.19 16.46 22.08
CA ASP A 6 9.46 15.33 22.65
C ASP A 6 8.42 14.82 21.63
N LEU A 7 8.22 13.50 21.61
CA LEU A 7 7.21 12.84 20.77
C LEU A 7 5.94 12.66 21.61
N GLU A 8 4.86 13.34 21.24
CA GLU A 8 3.60 13.36 21.98
C GLU A 8 2.55 12.49 21.28
N GLN A 9 1.95 11.55 22.02
CA GLN A 9 0.79 10.79 21.53
C GLN A 9 -0.46 11.66 21.63
N ARG A 10 -1.30 11.64 20.60
CA ARG A 10 -2.60 12.35 20.55
C ARG A 10 -3.75 11.36 20.73
N ASP A 11 -4.89 11.86 21.22
CA ASP A 11 -6.14 11.10 21.23
C ASP A 11 -6.62 10.95 19.79
N LEU A 12 -7.01 9.75 19.39
CA LEU A 12 -7.46 9.49 18.02
C LEU A 12 -8.71 10.32 17.67
N THR A 13 -9.57 10.58 18.66
CA THR A 13 -10.82 11.32 18.47
C THR A 13 -10.69 12.84 18.46
N ASP A 14 -9.48 13.37 18.70
CA ASP A 14 -9.15 14.76 18.32
C ASP A 14 -8.97 14.91 16.79
N HIS A 15 -8.74 13.79 16.08
CA HIS A 15 -8.49 13.74 14.63
C HIS A 15 -9.64 13.11 13.84
N TRP A 16 -10.24 12.04 14.36
CA TRP A 16 -11.42 11.37 13.80
C TRP A 16 -12.53 11.30 14.86
N PRO A 17 -13.43 12.30 14.94
CA PRO A 17 -14.51 12.31 15.93
C PRO A 17 -15.46 11.11 15.87
N ASP A 18 -15.70 10.57 14.68
CA ASP A 18 -16.53 9.40 14.41
C ASP A 18 -15.77 8.33 13.61
N GLU A 19 -16.00 7.07 13.98
CA GLU A 19 -15.31 5.91 13.42
C GLU A 19 -15.75 5.62 11.98
N GLU A 20 -17.06 5.67 11.72
CA GLU A 20 -17.68 5.33 10.44
C GLU A 20 -17.62 6.52 9.47
N ALA A 21 -17.79 7.75 9.98
CA ALA A 21 -17.86 8.95 9.16
C ALA A 21 -16.51 9.65 8.93
N ASP A 22 -15.51 9.48 9.82
CA ASP A 22 -14.20 10.12 9.70
C ASP A 22 -13.05 9.10 9.53
N PHE A 23 -12.96 8.04 10.37
CA PHE A 23 -11.80 7.15 10.33
C PHE A 23 -11.84 6.10 9.21
N THR A 24 -12.95 5.39 9.01
CA THR A 24 -13.06 4.40 7.92
C THR A 24 -12.82 5.01 6.53
N PRO A 25 -13.37 6.19 6.18
CA PRO A 25 -13.05 6.88 4.93
C PRO A 25 -11.56 7.25 4.86
N TRP A 26 -10.98 7.83 5.93
CA TRP A 26 -9.56 8.16 5.94
C TRP A 26 -8.64 6.94 5.80
N LEU A 27 -8.98 5.81 6.42
CA LEU A 27 -8.21 4.57 6.34
C LEU A 27 -8.34 3.91 4.98
N ALA A 28 -9.53 3.97 4.38
CA ALA A 28 -9.72 3.62 2.99
C ALA A 28 -8.81 4.51 2.13
N GLU A 29 -8.92 5.83 2.22
CA GLU A 29 -8.10 6.83 1.51
C GLU A 29 -6.59 6.59 1.66
N ASN A 30 -6.12 6.19 2.84
CA ASN A 30 -4.69 6.04 3.18
C ASN A 30 -4.33 4.56 3.44
N VAL A 31 -4.86 3.67 2.58
CA VAL A 31 -4.61 2.21 2.63
C VAL A 31 -3.13 1.85 2.51
N ASP A 32 -2.29 2.77 2.02
CA ASP A 32 -0.84 2.60 1.92
C ASP A 32 -0.15 2.40 3.27
N HIS A 33 -0.75 2.89 4.36
CA HIS A 33 -0.33 2.57 5.72
C HIS A 33 -0.55 1.09 6.08
N LEU A 34 -1.62 0.46 5.58
CA LEU A 34 -1.86 -0.98 5.75
C LEU A 34 -0.96 -1.80 4.85
N GLU A 35 -0.72 -1.37 3.60
CA GLU A 35 0.24 -1.99 2.68
C GLU A 35 1.64 -2.11 3.31
N ASP A 36 2.13 -1.07 3.99
CA ASP A 36 3.45 -1.08 4.65
C ASP A 36 3.53 -2.08 5.81
N VAL A 37 2.45 -2.23 6.59
CA VAL A 37 2.41 -3.14 7.75
C VAL A 37 2.25 -4.59 7.32
N LEU A 38 1.32 -4.86 6.39
CA LEU A 38 1.00 -6.20 5.92
C LEU A 38 2.05 -6.71 4.92
N GLY A 39 2.65 -5.80 4.14
CA GLY A 39 3.51 -6.14 3.01
C GLY A 39 2.71 -6.74 1.84
N LEU A 40 1.54 -6.17 1.58
CA LEU A 40 0.61 -6.47 0.48
C LEU A 40 0.44 -5.22 -0.39
N ASN A 41 -0.12 -5.38 -1.58
CA ASN A 41 -0.45 -4.29 -2.50
C ASN A 41 -1.97 -4.19 -2.63
N LEU A 42 -2.60 -3.20 -2.01
CA LEU A 42 -4.04 -3.20 -1.77
C LEU A 42 -4.84 -2.38 -2.79
N GLU A 43 -5.89 -2.97 -3.32
CA GLU A 43 -6.99 -2.29 -3.97
C GLU A 43 -8.20 -2.27 -3.03
N VAL A 44 -8.66 -1.07 -2.66
CA VAL A 44 -9.95 -0.88 -1.98
C VAL A 44 -11.07 -1.30 -2.94
N VAL A 45 -11.93 -2.21 -2.49
CA VAL A 45 -13.06 -2.76 -3.26
C VAL A 45 -14.37 -2.11 -2.85
N ASP A 46 -14.60 -1.94 -1.54
CA ASP A 46 -15.83 -1.38 -0.99
C ASP A 46 -15.60 -0.90 0.46
N THR A 47 -16.38 0.08 0.90
CA THR A 47 -16.42 0.52 2.31
C THR A 47 -17.84 0.39 2.86
N GLU A 48 -17.97 0.17 4.16
CA GLU A 48 -19.28 0.00 4.83
C GLU A 48 -20.17 -1.12 4.23
N ARG A 49 -19.54 -2.16 3.68
CA ARG A 49 -20.24 -3.22 2.91
C ARG A 49 -21.07 -4.13 3.83
N TRP A 50 -22.31 -4.40 3.42
CA TRP A 50 -23.18 -5.35 4.11
C TRP A 50 -22.83 -6.81 3.79
N VAL A 51 -22.39 -7.53 4.82
CA VAL A 51 -22.11 -8.97 4.79
C VAL A 51 -23.15 -9.71 5.63
N GLY A 52 -24.21 -10.16 4.97
CA GLY A 52 -25.34 -10.86 5.60
C GLY A 52 -26.14 -9.97 6.57
N LYS A 53 -25.69 -9.87 7.82
CA LYS A 53 -26.28 -9.02 8.87
C LYS A 53 -25.27 -8.09 9.56
N TYR A 54 -23.99 -8.20 9.19
CA TYR A 54 -22.91 -7.36 9.69
C TYR A 54 -22.56 -6.33 8.62
N ARG A 55 -21.96 -5.21 9.04
CA ARG A 55 -21.34 -4.23 8.15
C ARG A 55 -19.84 -4.37 8.37
N LEU A 56 -19.13 -4.63 7.28
CA LEU A 56 -17.68 -4.65 7.18
C LEU A 56 -17.21 -3.23 6.90
N ASP A 57 -16.26 -2.73 7.67
CA ASP A 57 -15.85 -1.33 7.60
C ASP A 57 -15.10 -1.06 6.29
N LEU A 58 -14.13 -1.91 5.93
CA LEU A 58 -13.37 -1.82 4.68
C LEU A 58 -13.09 -3.22 4.09
N LEU A 59 -13.41 -3.39 2.80
CA LEU A 59 -12.99 -4.54 1.99
C LEU A 59 -11.92 -4.08 0.99
N ALA A 60 -10.78 -4.76 1.02
CA ALA A 60 -9.71 -4.60 0.06
C ALA A 60 -9.31 -5.95 -0.54
N ARG A 61 -8.45 -5.92 -1.55
CA ARG A 61 -7.92 -7.10 -2.25
C ARG A 61 -6.45 -6.90 -2.55
N ASP A 62 -5.65 -7.92 -2.32
CA ASP A 62 -4.23 -7.90 -2.71
C ASP A 62 -4.08 -8.08 -4.22
N GLU A 63 -3.57 -7.06 -4.91
CA GLU A 63 -3.38 -7.06 -6.38
C GLU A 63 -2.34 -8.08 -6.85
N ASP A 64 -1.48 -8.59 -5.95
CA ASP A 64 -0.44 -9.58 -6.26
C ASP A 64 -0.94 -11.04 -6.17
N THR A 65 -1.86 -11.34 -5.26
CA THR A 65 -2.34 -12.71 -4.98
C THR A 65 -3.85 -12.93 -5.16
N ASP A 66 -4.62 -11.87 -5.44
CA ASP A 66 -6.09 -11.86 -5.53
C ASP A 66 -6.81 -12.23 -4.21
N ARG A 67 -6.07 -12.30 -3.08
CA ARG A 67 -6.59 -12.58 -1.74
C ARG A 67 -7.49 -11.45 -1.23
N GLU A 68 -8.63 -11.80 -0.64
CA GLU A 68 -9.52 -10.81 -0.02
C GLU A 68 -9.03 -10.41 1.38
N VAL A 69 -8.97 -9.10 1.62
CA VAL A 69 -8.48 -8.47 2.85
C VAL A 69 -9.63 -7.71 3.49
N VAL A 70 -10.10 -8.19 4.63
CA VAL A 70 -11.18 -7.56 5.41
C VAL A 70 -10.58 -6.79 6.56
N VAL A 71 -10.98 -5.52 6.69
CA VAL A 71 -10.50 -4.63 7.75
C VAL A 71 -11.68 -4.22 8.62
N GLU A 72 -11.51 -4.42 9.93
CA GLU A 72 -12.41 -3.98 10.99
C GLU A 72 -11.66 -2.98 11.86
N ASN A 73 -12.18 -1.78 12.01
CA ASN A 73 -11.44 -0.67 12.60
C ASN A 73 -12.18 0.01 13.75
N GLN A 74 -11.48 0.31 14.83
CA GLN A 74 -12.08 0.97 15.98
C GLN A 74 -11.20 2.01 16.69
N LEU A 75 -11.80 3.13 17.08
CA LEU A 75 -11.12 4.28 17.70
C LEU A 75 -10.94 4.17 19.22
N ARG A 76 -11.19 2.99 19.79
CA ARG A 76 -11.12 2.66 21.23
C ARG A 76 -10.44 1.32 21.47
N SER A 77 -10.26 0.91 22.74
CA SER A 77 -9.75 -0.43 23.07
C SER A 77 -10.60 -1.54 22.48
N SER A 78 -9.93 -2.58 21.98
CA SER A 78 -10.49 -3.83 21.46
C SER A 78 -11.69 -4.35 22.26
N ASP A 79 -12.72 -4.85 21.58
CA ASP A 79 -13.85 -5.54 22.22
C ASP A 79 -14.20 -6.91 21.60
N HIS A 80 -15.04 -7.66 22.32
CA HIS A 80 -15.54 -8.96 21.88
C HIS A 80 -16.46 -8.89 20.66
N ALA A 81 -17.03 -7.72 20.33
CA ALA A 81 -17.94 -7.58 19.19
C ALA A 81 -17.14 -7.57 17.89
N HIS A 82 -16.06 -6.78 17.82
CA HIS A 82 -15.14 -6.73 16.68
C HIS A 82 -14.39 -8.05 16.50
N LEU A 83 -13.88 -8.68 17.58
CA LEU A 83 -13.35 -10.05 17.49
C LEU A 83 -14.37 -11.03 16.90
N GLY A 84 -15.64 -10.92 17.32
CA GLY A 84 -16.74 -11.74 16.80
C GLY A 84 -17.05 -11.49 15.32
N LYS A 85 -16.98 -10.24 14.85
CA LYS A 85 -17.10 -9.88 13.43
C LYS A 85 -15.92 -10.46 12.63
N SER A 86 -14.68 -10.23 13.06
CA SER A 86 -13.44 -10.75 12.45
C SER A 86 -13.47 -12.26 12.22
N ILE A 87 -13.91 -13.04 13.21
CA ILE A 87 -14.11 -14.49 13.08
C ILE A 87 -15.23 -14.81 12.07
N ALA A 88 -16.30 -14.02 12.03
CA ALA A 88 -17.42 -14.26 11.10
C ALA A 88 -16.99 -14.10 9.64
N TYR A 89 -16.21 -13.07 9.28
CA TYR A 89 -15.73 -12.88 7.89
C TYR A 89 -14.76 -13.97 7.44
N ALA A 90 -13.80 -14.35 8.29
CA ALA A 90 -12.92 -15.50 8.05
C ALA A 90 -13.69 -16.80 7.76
N SER A 91 -14.85 -16.99 8.41
CA SER A 91 -15.73 -18.13 8.18
C SER A 91 -16.66 -17.98 6.96
N GLY A 92 -16.84 -16.75 6.47
CA GLY A 92 -17.88 -16.33 5.52
C GLY A 92 -17.52 -16.47 4.04
N VAL A 93 -16.28 -16.87 3.71
CA VAL A 93 -15.71 -16.92 2.33
C VAL A 93 -15.30 -15.54 1.77
N GLU A 94 -15.13 -14.51 2.61
CA GLU A 94 -14.76 -13.14 2.16
C GLU A 94 -13.46 -12.60 2.78
N GLY A 95 -12.75 -13.37 3.63
CA GLY A 95 -11.53 -12.90 4.30
C GLY A 95 -10.44 -13.97 4.32
N ASP A 96 -9.48 -13.87 3.40
CA ASP A 96 -8.21 -14.60 3.46
C ASP A 96 -7.22 -13.89 4.39
N VAL A 97 -7.32 -12.56 4.52
CA VAL A 97 -6.57 -11.77 5.50
C VAL A 97 -7.56 -10.93 6.30
N VAL A 98 -7.54 -11.08 7.63
CA VAL A 98 -8.42 -10.36 8.55
C VAL A 98 -7.58 -9.39 9.38
N VAL A 99 -7.88 -8.10 9.27
CA VAL A 99 -7.11 -7.04 9.91
C VAL A 99 -7.99 -6.30 10.91
N TRP A 100 -7.66 -6.42 12.20
CA TRP A 100 -8.31 -5.67 13.25
C TRP A 100 -7.42 -4.49 13.67
N VAL A 101 -7.92 -3.27 13.48
CA VAL A 101 -7.23 -2.03 13.85
C VAL A 101 -7.91 -1.44 15.10
N ALA A 102 -7.15 -1.16 16.17
CA ALA A 102 -7.69 -0.55 17.39
C ALA A 102 -6.71 0.39 18.09
N GLU A 103 -7.20 1.36 18.87
CA GLU A 103 -6.38 2.27 19.71
C GLU A 103 -5.47 1.49 20.68
N SER A 104 -6.02 0.43 21.26
CA SER A 104 -5.34 -0.46 22.20
C SER A 104 -6.00 -1.83 22.17
N PHE A 105 -5.29 -2.84 22.68
CA PHE A 105 -5.80 -4.19 22.79
C PHE A 105 -5.64 -4.69 24.23
N ASP A 106 -6.68 -5.36 24.72
CA ASP A 106 -6.61 -6.14 25.96
C ASP A 106 -5.86 -7.46 25.68
N ASP A 107 -5.06 -7.92 26.66
CA ASP A 107 -4.25 -9.15 26.54
C ASP A 107 -5.09 -10.38 26.09
N GLU A 108 -6.35 -10.48 26.54
CA GLU A 108 -7.26 -11.58 26.16
C GLU A 108 -7.63 -11.58 24.66
N HIS A 109 -7.68 -10.41 24.01
CA HIS A 109 -7.93 -10.31 22.57
C HIS A 109 -6.66 -10.57 21.76
N VAL A 110 -5.49 -10.19 22.27
CA VAL A 110 -4.18 -10.53 21.72
C VAL A 110 -3.98 -12.06 21.71
N ASP A 111 -4.18 -12.71 22.86
CA ASP A 111 -4.15 -14.16 23.01
C ASP A 111 -5.16 -14.87 22.07
N ALA A 112 -6.35 -14.28 21.89
CA ALA A 112 -7.37 -14.83 20.98
C ALA A 112 -6.95 -14.74 19.50
N VAL A 113 -6.35 -13.62 19.05
CA VAL A 113 -5.82 -13.47 17.68
C VAL A 113 -4.65 -14.42 17.44
N GLN A 114 -3.74 -14.56 18.41
CA GLN A 114 -2.66 -15.55 18.34
C GLN A 114 -3.22 -16.98 18.22
N TRP A 115 -4.20 -17.34 19.07
CA TRP A 115 -4.84 -18.66 19.00
C TRP A 115 -5.55 -18.90 17.67
N LEU A 116 -6.20 -17.88 17.08
CA LEU A 116 -6.81 -17.99 15.75
C LEU A 116 -5.76 -18.27 14.67
N ASN A 117 -4.62 -17.57 14.67
CA ASN A 117 -3.52 -17.83 13.73
C ASN A 117 -2.96 -19.27 13.86
N ASP A 118 -2.84 -19.80 15.09
CA ASP A 118 -2.34 -21.15 15.34
C ASP A 118 -3.35 -22.27 15.01
N ASN A 119 -4.65 -21.97 14.92
CA ASN A 119 -5.73 -22.98 14.86
C ASN A 119 -6.68 -22.85 13.65
N THR A 120 -6.49 -21.84 12.79
CA THR A 120 -7.29 -21.69 11.57
C THR A 120 -6.68 -22.50 10.41
N ARG A 121 -7.46 -22.70 9.34
CA ARG A 121 -6.97 -23.32 8.10
C ARG A 121 -5.88 -22.47 7.45
N GLU A 122 -4.97 -23.13 6.74
CA GLU A 122 -4.02 -22.50 5.83
C GLU A 122 -4.74 -21.57 4.83
N GLY A 123 -4.16 -20.39 4.60
CA GLY A 123 -4.73 -19.34 3.74
C GLY A 123 -5.65 -18.32 4.44
N VAL A 124 -5.88 -18.44 5.76
CA VAL A 124 -6.54 -17.40 6.55
C VAL A 124 -5.58 -16.86 7.60
N ASP A 125 -5.28 -15.56 7.53
CA ASP A 125 -4.27 -14.86 8.33
C ASP A 125 -4.92 -13.73 9.14
N PHE A 126 -4.71 -13.65 10.46
CA PHE A 126 -5.26 -12.60 11.34
C PHE A 126 -4.18 -11.63 11.83
N PHE A 127 -4.51 -10.34 11.83
CA PHE A 127 -3.68 -9.25 12.33
C PHE A 127 -4.39 -8.48 13.44
N ALA A 128 -3.65 -8.15 14.50
CA ALA A 128 -4.02 -7.12 15.46
C ALA A 128 -3.04 -5.95 15.29
N ILE A 129 -3.54 -4.79 14.87
CA ILE A 129 -2.75 -3.60 14.58
C ILE A 129 -3.17 -2.48 15.52
N ARG A 130 -2.23 -2.02 16.36
CA ARG A 130 -2.46 -0.85 17.20
C ARG A 130 -2.32 0.43 16.38
N LEU A 131 -3.34 1.27 16.44
CA LEU A 131 -3.39 2.61 15.83
C LEU A 131 -2.89 3.65 16.82
N GLU A 132 -1.90 4.43 16.41
CA GLU A 132 -1.33 5.53 17.20
C GLU A 132 -1.26 6.81 16.34
N VAL A 133 -1.56 7.97 16.93
CA VAL A 133 -1.25 9.28 16.33
C VAL A 133 -0.18 9.97 17.16
N TRP A 134 0.87 10.45 16.49
CA TRP A 134 2.03 11.07 17.11
C TRP A 134 2.31 12.45 16.52
N GLN A 135 2.80 13.39 17.34
CA GLN A 135 3.18 14.74 16.91
C GLN A 135 4.50 15.17 17.59
N ILE A 136 5.30 16.01 16.93
CA ILE A 136 6.49 16.64 17.52
C ILE A 136 6.30 18.16 17.49
N GLY A 137 6.01 18.74 18.66
CA GLY A 137 5.68 20.16 18.77
C GLY A 137 4.50 20.53 17.85
N ASP A 138 4.69 21.53 17.00
CA ASP A 138 3.67 22.03 16.06
C ASP A 138 3.72 21.36 14.67
N SER A 139 4.33 20.17 14.52
CA SER A 139 4.30 19.42 13.25
C SER A 139 2.87 19.01 12.86
N PRO A 140 2.58 18.66 11.60
CA PRO A 140 1.40 17.85 11.30
C PRO A 140 1.40 16.56 12.16
N PRO A 141 0.23 16.04 12.57
CA PRO A 141 0.12 14.73 13.21
C PRO A 141 0.50 13.63 12.20
N ALA A 142 1.14 12.58 12.69
CA ALA A 142 1.55 11.42 11.90
C ALA A 142 0.85 10.17 12.43
N VAL A 143 0.21 9.42 11.54
CA VAL A 143 -0.42 8.14 11.86
C VAL A 143 0.63 7.03 11.85
N LYS A 144 0.53 6.11 12.81
CA LYS A 144 1.38 4.94 12.91
C LYS A 144 0.53 3.72 13.23
N LEU A 145 0.57 2.77 12.30
CA LEU A 145 0.02 1.43 12.47
C LEU A 145 1.13 0.50 12.98
N ASN A 146 0.92 -0.11 14.16
CA ASN A 146 1.89 -0.96 14.80
C ASN A 146 1.32 -2.38 14.97
N PRO A 147 1.73 -3.39 14.17
CA PRO A 147 1.28 -4.77 14.37
C PRO A 147 1.75 -5.23 15.76
N ILE A 148 0.79 -5.69 16.56
CA ILE A 148 1.07 -6.30 17.87
C ILE A 148 0.95 -7.82 17.82
N GLU A 149 0.10 -8.35 16.93
CA GLU A 149 0.12 -9.76 16.51
C GLU A 149 -0.05 -9.88 15.01
N GLU A 150 0.70 -10.82 14.45
CA GLU A 150 0.73 -11.21 13.04
C GLU A 150 0.90 -12.73 12.96
N PRO A 151 0.47 -13.41 11.89
CA PRO A 151 0.63 -14.86 11.78
C PRO A 151 2.12 -15.23 11.80
N SER A 152 2.51 -16.20 12.63
CA SER A 152 3.93 -16.57 12.79
C SER A 152 4.58 -17.03 11.47
N ALA A 153 3.79 -17.65 10.59
CA ALA A 153 4.20 -18.06 9.26
C ALA A 153 4.12 -16.94 8.19
N TRP A 154 3.51 -15.78 8.45
CA TRP A 154 3.29 -14.70 7.47
C TRP A 154 4.56 -14.28 6.74
N LYS A 155 5.64 -14.07 7.51
CA LYS A 155 6.95 -13.68 6.96
C LYS A 155 7.62 -14.78 6.13
N ASP A 156 7.16 -16.01 6.20
CA ASP A 156 7.66 -17.15 5.43
C ASP A 156 6.69 -17.61 4.34
N SER A 157 5.37 -17.46 4.46
CA SER A 157 4.39 -17.68 3.37
C SER A 157 4.58 -16.65 2.25
N LEU A 158 4.93 -15.42 2.60
CA LEU A 158 5.35 -14.38 1.63
C LEU A 158 6.71 -14.67 0.98
N LYS A 159 7.44 -15.70 1.42
CA LYS A 159 8.64 -16.24 0.74
C LYS A 159 8.38 -17.59 0.07
N GLN A 160 7.44 -18.38 0.59
CA GLN A 160 7.08 -19.71 0.12
C GLN A 160 5.88 -19.65 -0.82
N SER A 161 6.16 -19.64 -2.11
CA SER A 161 5.21 -20.10 -3.11
C SER A 161 5.95 -20.62 -4.35
N ASP A 162 5.91 -21.94 -4.52
CA ASP A 162 6.25 -22.71 -5.73
C ASP A 162 7.65 -22.54 -6.35
N GLU A 163 7.97 -23.40 -7.32
CA GLU A 163 9.11 -23.21 -8.22
C GLU A 163 8.89 -21.91 -9.00
N LEU A 164 9.65 -20.86 -8.65
CA LEU A 164 9.60 -19.58 -9.34
C LEU A 164 9.94 -19.78 -10.81
N THR A 165 9.12 -19.23 -11.71
CA THR A 165 9.57 -19.03 -13.10
C THR A 165 10.76 -18.06 -13.12
N GLU A 166 11.65 -18.19 -14.10
CA GLU A 166 12.84 -17.33 -14.23
C GLU A 166 12.46 -15.83 -14.18
N THR A 167 11.37 -15.44 -14.84
CA THR A 167 10.83 -14.07 -14.80
C THR A 167 10.37 -13.62 -13.40
N GLN A 168 9.80 -14.50 -12.59
CA GLN A 168 9.37 -14.17 -11.22
C GLN A 168 10.55 -14.07 -10.26
N ALA A 169 11.57 -14.93 -10.43
CA ALA A 169 12.81 -14.85 -9.68
C ALA A 169 13.55 -13.52 -9.98
N LEU A 170 13.70 -13.19 -11.28
CA LEU A 170 14.28 -11.93 -11.75
C LEU A 170 13.58 -10.71 -11.14
N ARG A 171 12.24 -10.65 -11.18
CA ARG A 171 11.48 -9.53 -10.60
C ARG A 171 11.70 -9.40 -9.10
N LEU A 172 11.66 -10.52 -8.37
CA LEU A 172 11.85 -10.53 -6.92
C LEU A 172 13.25 -10.03 -6.53
N GLU A 173 14.27 -10.44 -7.29
CA GLU A 173 15.65 -10.01 -7.10
C GLU A 173 15.82 -8.52 -7.47
N PHE A 174 15.30 -8.08 -8.61
CA PHE A 174 15.34 -6.68 -9.04
C PHE A 174 14.66 -5.75 -8.04
N TRP A 175 13.44 -6.08 -7.58
CA TRP A 175 12.73 -5.30 -6.57
C TRP A 175 13.40 -5.37 -5.19
N THR A 176 14.17 -6.41 -4.90
CA THR A 176 15.01 -6.45 -3.70
C THR A 176 16.15 -5.42 -3.81
N THR A 177 16.77 -5.27 -4.99
CA THR A 177 17.77 -4.23 -5.25
C THR A 177 17.18 -2.82 -5.15
N VAL A 178 16.04 -2.55 -5.82
CA VAL A 178 15.32 -1.26 -5.70
C VAL A 178 15.02 -0.91 -4.25
N ARG A 179 14.45 -1.86 -3.48
CA ARG A 179 14.14 -1.65 -2.06
C ARG A 179 15.40 -1.33 -1.25
N ASN A 180 16.50 -2.06 -1.45
CA ASN A 180 17.73 -1.86 -0.70
C ASN A 180 18.32 -0.47 -0.97
N GLU A 181 18.27 0.01 -2.21
CA GLU A 181 18.72 1.37 -2.56
C GLU A 181 17.82 2.45 -1.97
N ILE A 182 16.48 2.29 -2.01
CA ILE A 182 15.55 3.20 -1.31
C ILE A 182 15.85 3.23 0.21
N GLN A 183 16.18 2.09 0.83
CA GLN A 183 16.56 2.04 2.25
C GLN A 183 17.94 2.63 2.57
N ALA A 184 18.85 2.66 1.60
CA ALA A 184 20.19 3.21 1.76
C ALA A 184 20.24 4.75 1.61
N GLN A 185 19.22 5.33 0.98
CA GLN A 185 19.19 6.74 0.57
C GLN A 185 18.12 7.54 1.35
N GLN A 186 18.29 8.86 1.43
CA GLN A 186 17.26 9.76 1.99
C GLN A 186 16.35 10.25 0.86
N THR A 187 15.43 9.38 0.44
CA THR A 187 14.45 9.62 -0.63
C THR A 187 13.03 9.71 -0.06
N PRO A 188 12.10 10.45 -0.68
CA PRO A 188 10.68 10.38 -0.33
C PRO A 188 10.00 9.06 -0.74
N LEU A 189 10.65 8.22 -1.56
CA LEU A 189 10.12 6.94 -2.03
C LEU A 189 9.99 5.90 -0.90
N SER A 190 8.98 5.03 -1.01
CA SER A 190 8.68 4.00 0.01
C SER A 190 9.39 2.68 -0.28
N ALA A 191 10.12 2.17 0.70
CA ALA A 191 10.82 0.88 0.64
C ALA A 191 9.88 -0.33 0.80
N ARG A 192 8.87 -0.42 -0.06
CA ARG A 192 7.87 -1.49 -0.11
C ARG A 192 8.51 -2.87 -0.20
N LYS A 193 7.75 -3.90 0.17
CA LYS A 193 8.19 -5.30 0.09
C LYS A 193 8.43 -5.72 -1.37
N PRO A 194 9.51 -6.45 -1.70
CA PRO A 194 9.70 -7.01 -3.03
C PRO A 194 8.70 -8.15 -3.26
N SER A 195 8.08 -8.21 -4.45
CA SER A 195 7.16 -9.28 -4.83
C SER A 195 7.50 -9.87 -6.21
N LYS A 196 6.67 -10.78 -6.72
CA LYS A 196 6.85 -11.43 -8.04
C LYS A 196 6.21 -10.63 -9.19
N SER A 197 5.56 -9.51 -8.87
CA SER A 197 4.80 -8.71 -9.81
C SER A 197 5.68 -7.95 -10.79
N SER A 198 5.12 -7.63 -11.96
CA SER A 198 5.80 -6.81 -12.97
C SER A 198 5.95 -5.36 -12.54
N TRP A 199 5.46 -4.98 -11.37
CA TRP A 199 5.39 -3.61 -10.92
C TRP A 199 5.73 -3.49 -9.43
N TYR A 200 6.08 -2.28 -9.00
CA TYR A 200 6.42 -1.94 -7.63
C TYR A 200 5.75 -0.61 -7.29
N GLY A 201 4.83 -0.65 -6.33
CA GLY A 201 3.98 0.50 -5.96
C GLY A 201 4.75 1.58 -5.22
N GLN A 202 4.35 2.83 -5.44
CA GLN A 202 4.87 4.00 -4.72
C GLN A 202 3.71 4.96 -4.37
N PRO A 203 3.68 5.53 -3.16
CA PRO A 203 2.64 6.49 -2.80
C PRO A 203 2.90 7.86 -3.46
N VAL A 204 1.83 8.46 -3.97
CA VAL A 204 1.81 9.82 -4.54
C VAL A 204 0.91 10.79 -3.74
N GLY A 205 0.14 10.28 -2.77
CA GLY A 205 -0.64 11.09 -1.82
C GLY A 205 -2.17 11.03 -1.96
N THR A 206 -2.70 10.22 -2.89
CA THR A 206 -4.14 9.98 -3.08
C THR A 206 -4.38 8.55 -3.60
N GLN A 207 -5.62 8.06 -3.58
CA GLN A 207 -6.01 6.76 -4.10
C GLN A 207 -6.34 6.74 -5.58
N ASP A 208 -6.89 7.85 -6.07
CA ASP A 208 -7.32 7.98 -7.46
C ASP A 208 -6.14 7.97 -8.43
N VAL A 209 -4.92 8.07 -7.91
CA VAL A 209 -3.66 8.06 -8.65
C VAL A 209 -2.68 7.08 -8.00
N LYS A 210 -2.41 5.94 -8.65
CA LYS A 210 -1.38 4.98 -8.20
C LYS A 210 -0.08 5.21 -8.97
N MET A 211 1.02 5.59 -8.29
CA MET A 211 2.35 5.60 -8.89
C MET A 211 2.97 4.20 -8.87
N ARG A 212 3.56 3.76 -9.99
CA ARG A 212 4.17 2.44 -10.14
C ARG A 212 5.45 2.51 -10.96
N PHE A 213 6.47 1.79 -10.50
CA PHE A 213 7.58 1.32 -11.35
C PHE A 213 7.14 0.03 -12.06
N TRP A 214 7.59 -0.21 -13.28
CA TRP A 214 7.17 -1.38 -14.08
C TRP A 214 8.33 -2.01 -14.88
N LEU A 215 8.36 -3.34 -14.93
CA LEU A 215 9.32 -4.18 -15.66
C LEU A 215 8.64 -4.96 -16.79
N HIS A 216 8.96 -4.65 -18.04
CA HIS A 216 8.49 -5.38 -19.23
C HIS A 216 9.56 -6.37 -19.68
N VAL A 217 9.80 -7.39 -18.85
CA VAL A 217 10.86 -8.42 -18.99
C VAL A 217 10.85 -9.19 -20.33
N ARG A 218 9.78 -9.10 -21.13
CA ARG A 218 9.69 -9.75 -22.46
C ARG A 218 9.97 -8.81 -23.63
N ASP A 219 9.97 -7.51 -23.36
CA ASP A 219 10.01 -6.44 -24.35
C ASP A 219 11.26 -5.55 -24.17
N ASP A 220 12.06 -5.82 -23.13
CA ASP A 220 13.31 -5.16 -22.75
C ASP A 220 13.20 -3.64 -22.53
N TRP A 221 12.19 -3.24 -21.74
CA TRP A 221 12.04 -1.88 -21.24
C TRP A 221 11.41 -1.82 -19.84
N ILE A 222 11.58 -0.65 -19.22
CA ILE A 222 11.03 -0.28 -17.93
C ILE A 222 10.30 1.07 -18.02
N ASP A 223 9.38 1.34 -17.09
CA ASP A 223 8.77 2.66 -16.97
C ASP A 223 8.37 3.03 -15.55
N THR A 224 8.36 4.34 -15.30
CA THR A 224 7.67 4.94 -14.15
C THR A 224 6.38 5.54 -14.68
N ARG A 225 5.25 5.23 -14.03
CA ARG A 225 3.93 5.70 -14.42
C ARG A 225 3.09 6.13 -13.23
N ILE A 226 2.12 7.01 -13.51
CA ILE A 226 0.88 7.08 -12.73
C ILE A 226 -0.25 6.37 -13.49
N VAL A 227 -1.12 5.72 -12.73
CA VAL A 227 -2.41 5.17 -13.18
C VAL A 227 -3.50 6.00 -12.50
N VAL A 228 -4.34 6.65 -13.28
CA VAL A 228 -5.37 7.61 -12.83
C VAL A 228 -6.74 6.98 -13.04
N LYS A 229 -7.49 6.76 -11.95
CA LYS A 229 -8.82 6.13 -11.97
C LYS A 229 -9.96 7.11 -12.26
N ASP A 230 -9.76 8.40 -12.01
CA ASP A 230 -10.76 9.44 -12.25
C ASP A 230 -10.49 10.22 -13.55
N ASP A 231 -11.46 10.21 -14.46
CA ASP A 231 -11.38 10.87 -15.77
C ASP A 231 -11.12 12.38 -15.64
N ALA A 232 -11.67 13.06 -14.63
CA ALA A 232 -11.51 14.51 -14.47
C ALA A 232 -10.13 14.88 -13.90
N ILE A 233 -9.54 14.04 -13.05
CA ILE A 233 -8.13 14.17 -12.65
C ILE A 233 -7.24 13.98 -13.89
N TYR A 234 -7.50 12.97 -14.73
CA TYR A 234 -6.72 12.74 -15.96
C TYR A 234 -6.82 13.94 -16.92
N ASP A 235 -8.02 14.42 -17.21
CA ASP A 235 -8.26 15.59 -18.07
C ASP A 235 -7.55 16.85 -17.53
N SER A 236 -7.54 17.05 -16.22
CA SER A 236 -6.85 18.18 -15.57
C SER A 236 -5.34 18.08 -15.71
N LEU A 237 -4.75 16.88 -15.56
CA LEU A 237 -3.32 16.65 -15.78
C LEU A 237 -2.95 16.80 -17.26
N GLU A 238 -3.77 16.30 -18.18
CA GLU A 238 -3.52 16.40 -19.62
C GLU A 238 -3.55 17.86 -20.12
N ALA A 239 -4.38 18.72 -19.51
CA ALA A 239 -4.38 20.16 -19.78
C ALA A 239 -3.05 20.86 -19.41
N GLU A 240 -2.24 20.28 -18.52
CA GLU A 240 -0.92 20.76 -18.12
C GLU A 240 0.24 20.02 -18.81
N ARG A 241 -0.03 19.14 -19.79
CA ARG A 241 0.96 18.24 -20.41
C ARG A 241 2.32 18.87 -20.70
N GLU A 242 2.38 20.01 -21.41
CA GLU A 242 3.65 20.65 -21.78
C GLU A 242 4.48 21.05 -20.54
N THR A 243 3.82 21.50 -19.47
CA THR A 243 4.46 21.85 -18.20
C THR A 243 4.96 20.59 -17.47
N ILE A 244 4.16 19.53 -17.45
CA ILE A 244 4.50 18.25 -16.82
C ILE A 244 5.68 17.58 -17.54
N ASP A 245 5.68 17.56 -18.87
CA ASP A 245 6.78 17.03 -19.69
C ASP A 245 8.10 17.82 -19.44
N ASP A 246 8.02 19.15 -19.31
CA ASP A 246 9.17 20.00 -18.97
C ASP A 246 9.68 19.77 -17.53
N GLU A 247 8.79 19.59 -16.54
CA GLU A 247 9.15 19.31 -15.14
C GLU A 247 9.74 17.89 -14.94
N LEU A 248 9.22 16.89 -15.64
CA LEU A 248 9.81 15.54 -15.69
C LEU A 248 11.17 15.55 -16.43
N GLY A 249 11.39 16.54 -17.29
CA GLY A 249 12.61 16.73 -18.09
C GLY A 249 12.64 15.90 -19.38
N GLN A 250 11.50 15.30 -19.77
CA GLN A 250 11.28 14.61 -21.03
C GLN A 250 9.79 14.39 -21.26
N ALA A 251 9.38 14.26 -22.53
CA ALA A 251 7.99 13.98 -22.89
C ALA A 251 7.52 12.63 -22.32
N ALA A 252 6.41 12.66 -21.58
CA ALA A 252 5.72 11.45 -21.15
C ALA A 252 4.83 10.91 -22.29
N GLU A 253 4.50 9.63 -22.21
CA GLU A 253 3.47 8.98 -23.02
C GLU A 253 2.15 9.04 -22.25
N TRP A 254 1.15 9.65 -22.89
CA TRP A 254 -0.17 9.93 -22.34
C TRP A 254 -1.19 9.00 -23.01
N LEU A 255 -1.77 8.11 -22.22
CA LEU A 255 -2.75 7.12 -22.65
C LEU A 255 -4.09 7.39 -21.93
N PRO A 256 -5.06 8.07 -22.57
CA PRO A 256 -6.35 8.37 -21.95
C PRO A 256 -7.15 7.10 -21.66
N PRO A 257 -8.14 7.13 -20.76
CA PRO A 257 -9.05 6.01 -20.58
C PRO A 257 -9.82 5.69 -21.89
N ASP A 258 -10.08 4.41 -22.13
CA ASP A 258 -10.77 3.88 -23.32
C ASP A 258 -11.68 2.67 -22.97
N GLU A 259 -12.36 2.09 -23.96
CA GLU A 259 -13.31 0.97 -23.75
C GLU A 259 -12.64 -0.31 -23.20
N GLU A 260 -11.33 -0.49 -23.39
CA GLU A 260 -10.56 -1.66 -22.93
C GLU A 260 -9.75 -1.36 -21.66
N ARG A 261 -9.27 -0.11 -21.49
CA ARG A 261 -8.53 0.38 -20.33
C ARG A 261 -9.29 1.54 -19.67
N LYS A 262 -9.95 1.27 -18.55
CA LYS A 262 -10.73 2.28 -17.80
C LYS A 262 -9.89 3.36 -17.12
N ASP A 263 -8.61 3.11 -16.86
CA ASP A 263 -7.74 4.05 -16.15
C ASP A 263 -6.89 4.84 -17.15
N GLY A 264 -6.74 6.14 -16.92
CA GLY A 264 -5.74 6.95 -17.62
C GLY A 264 -4.32 6.59 -17.18
N ILE A 265 -3.34 6.67 -18.08
CA ILE A 265 -1.93 6.42 -17.75
C ILE A 265 -1.07 7.57 -18.28
N VAL A 266 -0.16 8.05 -17.43
CA VAL A 266 0.93 8.95 -17.80
C VAL A 266 2.22 8.26 -17.41
N MET A 267 3.11 8.00 -18.39
CA MET A 267 4.29 7.16 -18.18
C MET A 267 5.53 7.67 -18.91
N VAL A 268 6.69 7.47 -18.31
CA VAL A 268 8.00 7.71 -18.94
C VAL A 268 8.74 6.38 -19.00
N LYS A 269 9.18 5.98 -20.20
CA LYS A 269 9.81 4.68 -20.46
C LYS A 269 11.29 4.78 -20.79
N ARG A 270 12.03 3.69 -20.54
CA ARG A 270 13.45 3.52 -20.84
C ARG A 270 13.73 2.10 -21.32
N ASP A 271 14.51 1.97 -22.39
CA ASP A 271 15.02 0.66 -22.85
C ASP A 271 15.94 0.05 -21.78
N ALA A 272 15.71 -1.22 -21.44
CA ALA A 272 16.39 -1.91 -20.36
C ALA A 272 16.46 -3.42 -20.63
N ASP A 273 17.67 -3.91 -20.94
CA ASP A 273 17.97 -5.35 -20.96
C ASP A 273 18.01 -5.84 -19.51
N LEU A 274 16.91 -6.42 -19.05
CA LEU A 274 16.77 -6.89 -17.67
C LEU A 274 17.49 -8.23 -17.43
N GLY A 275 18.00 -8.88 -18.49
CA GLY A 275 18.85 -10.07 -18.38
C GLY A 275 20.32 -9.76 -18.08
N ASP A 276 20.74 -8.50 -18.21
CA ASP A 276 22.10 -8.02 -17.92
C ASP A 276 22.14 -7.41 -16.50
N ASP A 277 22.57 -8.22 -15.52
CA ASP A 277 22.64 -7.85 -14.10
C ASP A 277 23.67 -6.76 -13.80
N GLU A 278 24.73 -6.64 -14.62
CA GLU A 278 25.69 -5.54 -14.52
C GLU A 278 25.04 -4.17 -14.76
N ARG A 279 23.94 -4.12 -15.53
CA ARG A 279 23.20 -2.88 -15.84
C ARG A 279 22.08 -2.55 -14.87
N TRP A 280 21.73 -3.43 -13.93
CA TRP A 280 20.64 -3.16 -12.99
C TRP A 280 20.83 -1.89 -12.16
N VAL A 281 22.08 -1.55 -11.81
CA VAL A 281 22.39 -0.28 -11.12
C VAL A 281 21.89 0.93 -11.91
N GLU A 282 22.12 0.94 -13.23
CA GLU A 282 21.67 2.01 -14.15
C GLU A 282 20.13 2.14 -14.17
N TYR A 283 19.42 1.02 -14.04
CA TYR A 283 17.95 0.97 -14.06
C TYR A 283 17.33 1.32 -12.70
N VAL A 284 17.95 0.88 -11.60
CA VAL A 284 17.55 1.23 -10.23
C VAL A 284 17.76 2.71 -9.98
N ASP A 285 18.93 3.26 -10.31
CA ASP A 285 19.20 4.70 -10.22
C ASP A 285 18.15 5.50 -11.00
N TRP A 286 17.83 5.06 -12.21
CA TRP A 286 16.80 5.71 -13.03
C TRP A 286 15.38 5.61 -12.44
N PHE A 287 15.00 4.48 -11.83
CA PHE A 287 13.73 4.38 -11.12
C PHE A 287 13.64 5.33 -9.94
N LEU A 288 14.71 5.45 -9.15
CA LEU A 288 14.76 6.39 -8.02
C LEU A 288 14.67 7.84 -8.52
N GLU A 289 15.52 8.25 -9.46
CA GLU A 289 15.49 9.61 -10.03
C GLU A 289 14.14 9.95 -10.66
N MET A 290 13.54 9.03 -11.41
CA MET A 290 12.26 9.27 -12.09
C MET A 290 11.08 9.22 -11.11
N GLY A 291 11.13 8.34 -10.10
CA GLY A 291 10.11 8.24 -9.06
C GLY A 291 10.05 9.49 -8.18
N GLU A 292 11.20 10.07 -7.83
CA GLU A 292 11.25 11.35 -7.11
C GLU A 292 10.62 12.48 -7.93
N ARG A 293 10.97 12.60 -9.22
CA ARG A 293 10.35 13.58 -10.12
C ARG A 293 8.85 13.39 -10.27
N PHE A 294 8.40 12.16 -10.52
CA PHE A 294 6.97 11.87 -10.62
C PHE A 294 6.24 12.25 -9.32
N ARG A 295 6.82 11.94 -8.15
CA ARG A 295 6.22 12.34 -6.87
C ARG A 295 6.15 13.85 -6.74
N ASP A 296 7.23 14.59 -7.00
CA ASP A 296 7.23 16.05 -6.87
C ASP A 296 6.23 16.73 -7.83
N VAL A 297 6.18 16.25 -9.08
CA VAL A 297 5.29 16.75 -10.14
C VAL A 297 3.83 16.44 -9.87
N PHE A 298 3.50 15.20 -9.52
CA PHE A 298 2.12 14.75 -9.42
C PHE A 298 1.52 14.96 -8.02
N ALA A 299 2.26 14.73 -6.93
CA ALA A 299 1.70 14.85 -5.57
C ALA A 299 1.07 16.23 -5.33
N SER A 300 1.69 17.30 -5.82
CA SER A 300 1.16 18.68 -5.69
C SER A 300 -0.04 19.01 -6.59
N ARG A 301 -0.37 18.14 -7.55
CA ARG A 301 -1.48 18.28 -8.51
C ARG A 301 -2.67 17.35 -8.23
N VAL A 302 -2.49 16.37 -7.34
CA VAL A 302 -3.48 15.30 -7.07
C VAL A 302 -3.85 15.17 -5.57
N SER A 303 -3.41 16.13 -4.75
CA SER A 303 -3.71 16.27 -3.31
C SER A 303 -4.63 17.45 -3.01
#